data_AF-A0A4Q7CV01-F1
#
_entry.id   AF-A0A4Q7CV01-F1
#
_cell.length_a   1.000
_cell.length_b   1.000
_cell.length_c   1.000
_cell.angle_alpha   90.00
_cell.angle_beta   90.00
_cell.angle_gamma   90.00
#
_symmetry.space_group_name_H-M   'P 1'
#
loop_
_entity.id
_entity.type
_entity.pdbx_description
1 polymer ?
#
loop_
_entity_poly.entity_id
_entity_poly.type
_entity_poly.pdbx_seq_one_letter_code
_entity_poly.pdbx_strand_id
1 'polypeptide(L)'
;MNTKKIKAIINNQTTEVTVRYNLEKLSMTFSEAENFKKSYKGNDIYNCLAKVRADFPHITFLCKGAKINVMPSRMASQMSGGLVAYEMTLGKPATRDDIVNIFDFEKNNLTNDPAEQVAFFKEWLESINAQGYEKFN
;
A
#
# COMPACT_ATOMS: atom_id res chain seq x y z
N MET A 1 -13.52 -14.05 -2.57
CA MET A 1 -12.47 -13.42 -3.42
C MET A 1 -13.00 -12.07 -3.84
N ASN A 2 -12.28 -10.99 -3.52
CA ASN A 2 -12.68 -9.62 -3.82
C ASN A 2 -11.99 -9.13 -5.09
N THR A 3 -12.57 -8.12 -5.73
CA THR A 3 -12.01 -7.48 -6.93
C THR A 3 -12.06 -5.98 -6.77
N LYS A 4 -10.97 -5.29 -7.16
CA LYS A 4 -10.90 -3.83 -7.14
C LYS A 4 -10.27 -3.32 -8.43
N LYS A 5 -10.89 -2.30 -9.02
CA LYS A 5 -10.29 -1.49 -10.09
C LYS A 5 -9.49 -0.36 -9.48
N ILE A 6 -8.29 -0.15 -10.01
CA ILE A 6 -7.37 0.91 -9.58
C ILE A 6 -6.96 1.67 -10.83
N LYS A 7 -7.00 3.00 -10.79
CA LYS A 7 -6.42 3.80 -11.87
C LYS A 7 -4.91 3.62 -11.87
N ALA A 8 -4.31 3.51 -13.04
CA ALA A 8 -2.86 3.40 -13.17
C ALA A 8 -2.36 4.19 -14.36
N ILE A 9 -1.09 4.57 -14.35
CA ILE A 9 -0.39 5.11 -15.51
C ILE A 9 0.49 4.00 -16.08
N ILE A 10 0.28 3.68 -17.35
CA ILE A 10 1.08 2.72 -18.13
C ILE A 10 1.39 3.40 -19.46
N ASN A 11 2.65 3.47 -19.86
CA ASN A 11 3.07 4.16 -21.10
C ASN A 11 2.53 5.61 -21.19
N ASN A 12 2.58 6.34 -20.07
CA ASN A 12 2.05 7.72 -19.93
C ASN A 12 0.54 7.87 -20.17
N GLN A 13 -0.21 6.77 -20.27
CA GLN A 13 -1.66 6.78 -20.42
C GLN A 13 -2.32 6.36 -19.11
N THR A 14 -3.34 7.12 -18.69
CA THR A 14 -4.17 6.73 -17.55
C THR A 14 -5.14 5.64 -17.99
N THR A 15 -5.07 4.49 -17.35
CA THR A 15 -5.94 3.32 -17.57
C THR A 15 -6.49 2.80 -16.24
N GLU A 16 -7.38 1.81 -16.30
CA GLU A 16 -7.83 1.05 -15.12
C GLU A 16 -7.24 -0.36 -15.15
N VAL A 17 -6.59 -0.75 -14.07
CA VAL A 17 -6.11 -2.11 -13.85
C VAL A 17 -6.94 -2.80 -12.78
N THR A 18 -7.03 -4.13 -12.85
CA THR A 18 -7.82 -4.91 -11.90
C THR A 18 -6.92 -5.76 -11.01
N VAL A 19 -7.06 -5.61 -9.69
CA VAL A 19 -6.50 -6.53 -8.70
C VAL A 19 -7.59 -7.43 -8.14
N ARG A 20 -7.28 -8.69 -7.89
CA ARG A 20 -8.15 -9.62 -7.15
C ARG A 20 -7.45 -10.01 -5.86
N TYR A 21 -8.15 -10.05 -4.74
CA TYR A 21 -7.52 -10.37 -3.46
C TYR A 21 -8.41 -11.22 -2.54
N ASN A 22 -7.78 -11.96 -1.64
CA ASN A 22 -8.42 -12.80 -0.65
C ASN A 22 -7.86 -12.46 0.74
N LEU A 23 -8.73 -12.03 1.64
CA LEU A 23 -8.39 -11.64 3.01
C LEU A 23 -8.06 -12.84 3.91
N GLU A 24 -8.71 -13.97 3.73
CA GLU A 24 -8.44 -15.20 4.49
C GLU A 24 -7.08 -15.81 4.11
N LYS A 25 -6.75 -15.78 2.80
CA LYS A 25 -5.52 -16.34 2.26
C LYS A 25 -4.36 -15.34 2.21
N LEU A 26 -4.62 -14.08 2.57
CA LEU A 26 -3.67 -12.96 2.52
C LEU A 26 -2.89 -12.95 1.20
N SER A 27 -3.65 -12.94 0.10
CA SER A 27 -3.11 -13.08 -1.25
C SER A 27 -3.75 -12.11 -2.23
N MET A 28 -2.96 -11.60 -3.18
CA MET A 28 -3.42 -10.78 -4.30
C MET A 28 -2.99 -11.41 -5.63
N THR A 29 -3.84 -11.30 -6.64
CA THR A 29 -3.53 -11.64 -8.02
C THR A 29 -3.62 -10.39 -8.87
N PHE A 30 -2.61 -10.20 -9.72
CA PHE A 30 -2.55 -9.14 -10.72
C PHE A 30 -2.19 -9.71 -12.09
N SER A 31 -2.67 -9.05 -13.13
CA SER A 31 -2.53 -9.46 -14.53
C SER A 31 -2.56 -8.21 -15.39
N GLU A 32 -1.52 -8.00 -16.19
CA GLU A 32 -1.42 -6.89 -17.16
C GLU A 32 -2.10 -7.25 -18.49
N ALA A 33 -2.14 -8.54 -18.83
CA ALA A 33 -2.79 -9.09 -20.01
C ALA A 33 -3.38 -10.47 -19.69
N GLU A 34 -4.39 -10.93 -20.44
CA GLU A 34 -5.14 -12.16 -20.15
C GLU A 34 -4.27 -13.42 -20.01
N ASN A 35 -3.16 -13.47 -20.74
CA ASN A 35 -2.20 -14.58 -20.75
C ASN A 35 -1.13 -14.50 -19.65
N PHE A 36 -1.09 -13.41 -18.86
CA PHE A 36 -0.11 -13.23 -17.79
C PHE A 36 -0.79 -12.93 -16.47
N LYS A 37 -0.75 -13.88 -15.54
CA LYS A 37 -1.35 -13.77 -14.21
C LYS A 37 -0.34 -14.19 -13.15
N LYS A 38 -0.02 -13.28 -12.24
CA LYS A 38 0.83 -13.56 -11.07
C LYS A 38 0.02 -13.48 -9.79
N SER A 39 0.37 -14.33 -8.82
CA SER A 39 -0.23 -14.31 -7.48
C SER A 39 0.84 -14.07 -6.43
N TYR A 40 0.51 -13.21 -5.48
CA TYR A 40 1.39 -12.68 -4.44
C TYR A 40 0.78 -13.03 -3.10
N LYS A 41 1.58 -13.59 -2.19
CA LYS A 41 1.23 -13.77 -0.78
C LYS A 41 2.00 -12.80 0.09
N GLY A 42 1.38 -12.31 1.16
CA GLY A 42 1.99 -11.38 2.09
C GLY A 42 1.43 -11.57 3.50
N ASN A 43 1.90 -10.74 4.43
CA ASN A 43 1.35 -10.69 5.79
C ASN A 43 -0.04 -10.06 5.80
N ASP A 44 -0.35 -9.23 4.79
CA ASP A 44 -1.64 -8.61 4.56
C ASP A 44 -1.80 -8.18 3.08
N ILE A 45 -2.92 -7.54 2.74
CA ILE A 45 -3.18 -7.06 1.37
C ILE A 45 -2.30 -5.86 0.99
N TYR A 46 -1.87 -5.04 1.94
CA TYR A 46 -0.94 -3.94 1.70
C TYR A 46 0.43 -4.47 1.25
N ASN A 47 1.00 -5.47 1.95
CA ASN A 47 2.22 -6.16 1.55
C ASN A 47 2.07 -6.87 0.20
N CYS A 48 0.90 -7.44 -0.08
CA CYS A 48 0.63 -8.03 -1.39
C CYS A 48 0.67 -6.96 -2.50
N LEU A 49 0.03 -5.81 -2.29
CA LEU A 49 0.07 -4.68 -3.23
C LEU A 49 1.49 -4.16 -3.43
N ALA A 50 2.29 -4.09 -2.35
CA ALA A 50 3.69 -3.69 -2.42
C ALA A 50 4.52 -4.62 -3.32
N LYS A 51 4.30 -5.93 -3.23
CA LYS A 51 4.94 -6.92 -4.13
C LYS A 51 4.49 -6.79 -5.57
N VAL A 52 3.21 -6.50 -5.81
CA VAL A 52 2.72 -6.19 -7.16
C VAL A 52 3.47 -4.97 -7.70
N ARG A 53 3.50 -3.85 -6.96
CA ARG A 53 4.20 -2.64 -7.41
C ARG A 53 5.68 -2.87 -7.73
N ALA A 54 6.38 -3.63 -6.89
CA ALA A 54 7.79 -3.95 -7.11
C ALA A 54 8.03 -4.82 -8.37
N ASP A 55 7.11 -5.73 -8.68
CA ASP A 55 7.18 -6.60 -9.86
C ASP A 55 6.82 -5.88 -11.18
N PHE A 56 6.12 -4.75 -11.12
CA PHE A 56 5.68 -3.95 -12.26
C PHE A 56 6.13 -2.49 -12.12
N PRO A 57 7.44 -2.21 -12.10
CA PRO A 57 7.96 -0.85 -11.86
C PRO A 57 7.56 0.15 -12.95
N HIS A 58 7.19 -0.31 -14.14
CA HIS A 58 6.69 0.50 -15.25
C HIS A 58 5.22 0.93 -15.10
N ILE A 59 4.50 0.42 -14.10
CA ILE A 59 3.10 0.77 -13.80
C ILE A 59 3.07 1.68 -12.57
N THR A 60 2.52 2.88 -12.70
CA THR A 60 2.24 3.74 -11.53
C THR A 60 0.81 3.51 -11.05
N PHE A 61 0.64 2.84 -9.92
CA PHE A 61 -0.68 2.58 -9.32
C PHE A 61 -1.18 3.83 -8.59
N LEU A 62 -2.28 4.43 -9.06
CA LEU A 62 -2.84 5.68 -8.54
C LEU A 62 -3.75 5.42 -7.34
N CYS A 63 -3.17 4.96 -6.23
CA CYS A 63 -3.88 4.66 -4.99
C CYS A 63 -3.09 4.99 -3.73
N LYS A 64 -3.79 5.18 -2.61
CA LYS A 64 -3.19 5.49 -1.30
C LYS A 64 -2.17 4.46 -0.85
N GLY A 65 -2.37 3.16 -1.15
CA GLY A 65 -1.42 2.10 -0.82
C GLY A 65 -0.07 2.20 -1.55
N ALA A 66 0.03 3.06 -2.56
CA ALA A 66 1.28 3.39 -3.25
C ALA A 66 1.90 4.71 -2.78
N LYS A 67 1.25 5.48 -1.90
CA LYS A 67 1.75 6.77 -1.42
C LYS A 67 2.87 6.56 -0.38
N ILE A 68 3.96 7.33 -0.49
CA ILE A 68 5.16 7.19 0.37
C ILE A 68 4.82 7.29 1.86
N ASN A 69 3.93 8.20 2.24
CA ASN A 69 3.55 8.42 3.63
C ASN A 69 2.32 7.62 4.10
N VAL A 70 1.94 6.55 3.40
CA VAL A 70 0.81 5.68 3.78
C VAL A 70 1.32 4.29 4.15
N MET A 71 1.05 3.87 5.38
CA MET A 71 1.38 2.53 5.87
C MET A 71 0.37 2.06 6.92
N PRO A 72 -0.02 0.77 6.94
CA PRO A 72 -0.83 0.23 8.03
C PRO A 72 -0.01 0.08 9.31
N SER A 73 -0.62 0.38 10.46
CA SER A 73 -0.09 -0.10 11.74
C SER A 73 -0.30 -1.62 11.86
N ARG A 74 0.45 -2.29 12.74
CA ARG A 74 0.26 -3.72 13.00
C ARG A 74 -1.18 -4.05 13.39
N MET A 75 -1.81 -3.21 14.21
CA MET A 75 -3.20 -3.38 14.64
C MET A 75 -4.18 -3.19 13.46
N ALA A 76 -4.00 -2.12 12.67
CA ALA A 76 -4.84 -1.88 11.50
C ALA A 76 -4.71 -3.01 10.46
N SER A 77 -3.50 -3.51 10.25
CA SER A 77 -3.21 -4.67 9.40
C SER A 77 -3.98 -5.91 9.88
N GLN A 78 -3.88 -6.28 11.16
CA GLN A 78 -4.56 -7.45 11.72
C GLN A 78 -6.09 -7.34 11.67
N MET A 79 -6.66 -6.16 11.96
CA MET A 79 -8.10 -5.97 12.00
C MET A 79 -8.75 -5.84 10.61
N SER A 80 -8.01 -5.33 9.62
CA SER A 80 -8.56 -5.05 8.28
C SER A 80 -8.01 -5.95 7.17
N GLY A 81 -7.08 -6.86 7.49
CA GLY A 81 -6.29 -7.57 6.49
C GLY A 81 -5.42 -6.64 5.66
N GLY A 82 -4.97 -5.51 6.21
CA GLY A 82 -4.14 -4.51 5.54
C GLY A 82 -4.88 -3.64 4.52
N LEU A 83 -6.21 -3.57 4.56
CA LEU A 83 -6.99 -2.67 3.70
C LEU A 83 -7.04 -1.23 4.22
N VAL A 84 -6.81 -1.06 5.52
CA VAL A 84 -6.86 0.23 6.21
C VAL A 84 -5.45 0.62 6.65
N ALA A 85 -5.06 1.86 6.35
CA ALA A 85 -3.76 2.42 6.66
C ALA A 85 -3.88 3.85 7.21
N TYR A 86 -2.77 4.41 7.66
CA TYR A 86 -2.68 5.81 8.09
C TYR A 86 -1.88 6.61 7.08
N GLU A 87 -2.37 7.78 6.70
CA GLU A 87 -1.60 8.79 5.98
C GLU A 87 -0.89 9.71 6.97
N MET A 88 0.43 9.56 7.08
CA MET A 88 1.21 10.18 8.13
C MET A 88 1.75 11.55 7.71
N THR A 89 1.83 12.47 8.66
CA THR A 89 2.46 13.78 8.50
C THR A 89 3.58 13.93 9.52
N LEU A 90 4.78 14.31 9.07
CA LEU A 90 5.93 14.52 9.97
C LEU A 90 5.60 15.57 11.04
N GLY A 91 6.02 15.32 12.27
CA GLY A 91 5.76 16.16 13.44
C GLY A 91 4.32 16.08 13.98
N LYS A 92 3.47 15.21 13.41
CA LYS A 92 2.08 15.03 13.86
C LYS A 92 1.77 13.55 14.13
N PRO A 93 1.32 13.20 15.34
CA PRO A 93 0.79 11.87 15.61
C PRO A 93 -0.43 11.59 14.71
N ALA A 94 -0.55 10.35 14.24
CA ALA A 94 -1.66 9.92 13.41
C ALA A 94 -2.92 9.78 14.26
N THR A 95 -4.05 10.22 13.70
CA THR A 95 -5.36 10.23 14.33
C THR A 95 -6.35 9.42 13.49
N ARG A 96 -7.63 9.40 13.90
CA ARG A 96 -8.68 8.74 13.12
C ARG A 96 -8.95 9.43 11.78
N ASP A 97 -8.69 10.72 11.69
CA ASP A 97 -8.91 11.49 10.46
C ASP A 97 -7.87 11.17 9.38
N ASP A 98 -6.75 10.57 9.79
CA ASP A 98 -5.66 10.12 8.89
C ASP A 98 -5.88 8.70 8.35
N ILE A 99 -7.00 8.05 8.72
CA ILE A 99 -7.32 6.70 8.26
C ILE A 99 -7.77 6.73 6.80
N VAL A 100 -7.12 5.91 5.97
CA VAL A 100 -7.40 5.78 4.53
C VAL A 100 -7.57 4.33 4.12
N ASN A 101 -8.32 4.08 3.04
CA ASN A 101 -8.30 2.77 2.39
C ASN A 101 -7.16 2.72 1.37
N ILE A 102 -6.40 1.62 1.33
CA ILE A 102 -5.24 1.50 0.43
C ILE A 102 -5.59 1.61 -1.06
N PHE A 103 -6.86 1.40 -1.43
CA PHE A 103 -7.33 1.51 -2.82
C PHE A 103 -8.00 2.84 -3.14
N ASP A 104 -8.10 3.77 -2.20
CA ASP A 104 -8.60 5.12 -2.49
C ASP A 104 -7.66 5.82 -3.46
N PHE A 105 -8.22 6.62 -4.35
CA PHE A 105 -7.46 7.28 -5.42
C PHE A 105 -6.43 8.26 -4.85
N GLU A 106 -5.22 8.22 -5.38
CA GLU A 106 -4.13 9.17 -5.10
C GLU A 106 -3.22 9.26 -6.31
N LYS A 107 -2.66 10.45 -6.57
CA LYS A 107 -1.74 10.68 -7.69
C LYS A 107 -0.43 11.34 -7.28
N ASN A 108 -0.32 11.78 -6.03
CA ASN A 108 0.81 12.56 -5.54
C ASN A 108 1.70 11.70 -4.65
N ASN A 109 3.02 11.91 -4.76
CA ASN A 109 4.04 11.29 -3.90
C ASN A 109 3.91 9.76 -3.82
N LEU A 110 3.73 9.13 -4.99
CA LEU A 110 3.60 7.69 -5.14
C LEU A 110 4.98 7.05 -5.33
N THR A 111 5.10 5.80 -4.90
CA THR A 111 6.29 4.98 -5.07
C THR A 111 5.92 3.58 -5.50
N ASN A 112 6.82 2.92 -6.21
CA ASN A 112 6.77 1.47 -6.46
C ASN A 112 7.74 0.69 -5.56
N ASP A 113 8.61 1.38 -4.82
CA ASP A 113 9.55 0.77 -3.88
C ASP A 113 8.96 0.76 -2.46
N PRO A 114 8.64 -0.41 -1.89
CA PRO A 114 8.17 -0.52 -0.52
C PRO A 114 9.18 -0.02 0.52
N ALA A 115 10.48 0.01 0.20
CA ALA A 115 11.51 0.49 1.11
C ALA A 115 11.37 1.99 1.40
N GLU A 116 10.91 2.79 0.44
CA GLU A 116 10.65 4.23 0.65
C GLU A 116 9.52 4.46 1.66
N GLN A 117 8.46 3.64 1.63
CA GLN A 117 7.37 3.73 2.62
C GLN A 117 7.86 3.34 4.02
N VAL A 118 8.74 2.33 4.12
CA VAL A 118 9.35 1.93 5.40
C VAL A 118 10.29 3.02 5.92
N ALA A 119 11.07 3.66 5.06
CA ALA A 119 11.94 4.77 5.44
C ALA A 119 11.12 5.95 5.97
N PHE A 120 10.08 6.38 5.25
CA PHE A 120 9.19 7.45 5.71
C PHE A 120 8.53 7.12 7.05
N PHE A 121 8.09 5.88 7.25
CA PHE A 121 7.49 5.45 8.52
C PHE A 121 8.46 5.64 9.70
N LYS A 122 9.75 5.32 9.52
CA LYS A 122 10.78 5.52 10.55
C LYS A 122 11.00 7.01 10.84
N GLU A 123 11.14 7.82 9.79
CA GLU A 123 11.26 9.28 9.93
C GLU A 123 10.05 9.88 10.66
N TRP A 124 8.84 9.39 10.36
CA TRP A 124 7.63 9.81 11.04
C TRP A 124 7.66 9.46 12.54
N LEU A 125 8.04 8.25 12.92
CA LEU A 125 8.17 7.84 14.32
C LEU A 125 9.16 8.74 15.09
N GLU A 126 10.31 9.04 14.48
CA GLU A 126 11.30 9.96 15.04
C GLU A 126 10.73 11.37 15.22
N SER A 127 10.01 11.87 14.21
CA SER A 127 9.45 13.22 14.21
C SER A 127 8.42 13.49 15.31
N ILE A 128 7.80 12.45 15.86
CA ILE A 128 6.82 12.52 16.95
C ILE A 128 7.38 12.06 18.30
N ASN A 129 8.70 11.84 18.39
CA ASN A 129 9.38 11.30 19.56
C ASN A 129 8.76 10.00 20.08
N ALA A 130 8.33 9.10 19.19
CA ALA A 130 7.80 7.79 19.54
C ALA A 130 8.92 6.82 19.96
N GLN A 131 9.65 7.16 21.03
CA GLN A 131 10.71 6.35 21.60
C GLN A 131 10.16 4.97 22.02
N GLY A 132 10.78 3.90 21.52
CA GLY A 132 10.40 2.51 21.83
C GLY A 132 9.68 1.74 20.72
N TYR A 133 9.24 2.40 19.64
CA TYR A 133 8.66 1.71 18.47
C TYR A 133 9.68 0.88 17.67
N GLU A 134 10.98 1.19 17.78
CA GLU A 134 12.07 0.46 17.10
C GLU A 134 12.12 -1.04 17.45
N LYS A 135 11.57 -1.43 18.61
CA LYS A 135 11.57 -2.82 19.08
C LYS A 135 10.42 -3.68 18.50
N PHE A 136 9.56 -3.11 17.66
CA PHE A 136 8.33 -3.75 17.19
C PHE A 136 8.29 -4.12 15.70
N ASN A 137 9.41 -3.94 14.97
CA ASN A 137 9.60 -4.46 13.61
C ASN A 137 10.17 -5.88 13.61
#